data_AF-A0AAU0PRN4-F1
#
_entry.id   AF-A0AAU0PRN4-F1
#
_cell.length_a   1.000
_cell.length_b   1.000
_cell.length_c   1.000
_cell.angle_alpha   90.00
_cell.angle_beta   90.00
_cell.angle_gamma   90.00
#
_symmetry.space_group_name_H-M   'P 1'
#
loop_
_entity.id
_entity.type
_entity.pdbx_description
1 polymer ?
#
loop_
_entity_poly.entity_id
_entity_poly.type
_entity_poly.pdbx_seq_one_letter_code
_entity_poly.pdbx_strand_id
1 'polypeptide(L)' 'MQEIIVSKEELIELFEKEKIIDTGKGWYMDDGFIEIIALHEIEPKFLQDLANAKLYKIIKKKNN' A
#
# COMPACT_ATOMS: atom_id res chain seq x y z
N MET A 1 -0.30 7.73 14.39
CA MET A 1 -0.55 7.22 13.03
C MET A 1 -0.14 5.76 13.06
N GLN A 2 -1.01 4.85 12.63
CA GLN A 2 -0.64 3.45 12.50
C GLN A 2 -0.04 3.26 11.12
N GLU A 3 1.16 2.71 11.08
CA GLU A 3 1.91 2.41 9.86
C GLU A 3 2.26 0.94 9.88
N ILE A 4 2.06 0.27 8.75
CA ILE A 4 2.34 -1.16 8.60
C ILE A 4 3.18 -1.32 7.33
N ILE A 5 4.28 -2.06 7.44
CA ILE A 5 5.08 -2.46 6.28
C ILE A 5 4.70 -3.90 5.95
N VAL A 6 4.38 -4.15 4.68
CA VAL A 6 3.97 -5.46 4.17
C VAL A 6 4.77 -5.80 2.91
N SER A 7 4.91 -7.08 2.60
CA SER A 7 5.44 -7.51 1.31
C SER A 7 4.43 -7.31 0.18
N LYS A 8 4.88 -7.46 -1.07
CA LYS A 8 4.00 -7.48 -2.24
C LYS A 8 2.94 -8.58 -2.13
N GLU A 9 3.35 -9.77 -1.73
CA GLU A 9 2.48 -10.93 -1.57
C GLU A 9 1.43 -10.69 -0.49
N GLU A 10 1.84 -10.16 0.67
CA GLU A 10 0.92 -9.79 1.75
C GLU A 10 -0.06 -8.70 1.30
N LEU A 11 0.41 -7.69 0.55
CA LEU A 11 -0.45 -6.65 0.01
C LEU A 11 -1.51 -7.23 -0.94
N ILE A 12 -1.13 -8.15 -1.83
CA ILE A 12 -2.05 -8.85 -2.72
C ILE A 12 -3.08 -9.62 -1.88
N GLU A 13 -2.66 -10.35 -0.86
CA GLU A 13 -3.58 -11.07 0.03
C GLU A 13 -4.58 -10.13 0.74
N LEU A 14 -4.16 -8.91 1.10
CA LEU A 14 -5.06 -7.92 1.72
C LEU A 14 -6.15 -7.45 0.75
N PHE A 15 -5.85 -7.34 -0.54
CA PHE A 15 -6.83 -7.05 -1.57
C PHE A 15 -7.73 -8.25 -1.86
N GLU A 16 -7.17 -9.45 -1.98
CA GLU A 16 -7.94 -10.68 -2.23
C GLU A 16 -8.91 -11.01 -1.09
N LYS A 17 -8.54 -10.69 0.15
CA LYS A 17 -9.38 -10.84 1.35
C LYS A 17 -10.33 -9.67 1.58
N GLU A 18 -10.42 -8.72 0.63
CA GLU A 18 -11.23 -7.49 0.72
C GLU A 18 -10.98 -6.67 1.99
N LYS A 19 -9.79 -6.79 2.60
CA LYS A 19 -9.39 -5.94 3.74
C LYS A 19 -9.04 -4.54 3.28
N ILE A 20 -8.43 -4.42 2.11
CA ILE A 20 -8.24 -3.16 1.40
C ILE A 20 -9.22 -3.13 0.23
N ILE A 21 -10.02 -2.08 0.15
CA ILE A 21 -11.05 -1.91 -0.87
C ILE A 21 -10.75 -0.65 -1.68
N ASP A 22 -10.87 -0.77 -3.01
CA ASP A 22 -10.90 0.40 -3.89
C ASP A 22 -12.30 1.04 -3.84
N THR A 23 -12.38 2.28 -3.39
CA THR A 23 -13.64 3.04 -3.34
C THR A 23 -13.84 3.92 -4.58
N GLY A 24 -12.91 3.89 -5.54
CA GLY A 24 -12.85 4.81 -6.69
C GLY A 24 -12.33 6.22 -6.34
N LYS A 25 -12.25 6.57 -5.04
CA LYS A 25 -11.65 7.80 -4.53
C LYS A 25 -10.32 7.56 -3.82
N GLY A 26 -9.96 6.30 -3.61
CA GLY A 26 -8.79 5.86 -2.87
C GLY A 26 -9.03 4.53 -2.15
N TRP A 27 -8.01 4.12 -1.41
CA TRP A 27 -7.96 2.85 -0.69
C TRP A 27 -8.55 2.99 0.71
N TYR A 28 -9.39 2.03 1.11
CA TYR A 28 -10.05 2.00 2.41
C TYR A 28 -9.73 0.70 3.15
N MET A 29 -9.36 0.79 4.42
CA MET A 29 -9.00 -0.35 5.27
C MET A 29 -9.29 -0.02 6.73
N ASP A 30 -9.86 -0.98 7.47
CA ASP A 30 -10.12 -0.88 8.92
C ASP A 30 -10.67 0.50 9.33
N ASP A 31 -11.85 0.85 8.80
CA ASP A 31 -12.61 2.09 9.07
C ASP A 31 -12.03 3.44 8.61
N GLY A 32 -10.94 3.44 7.83
CA GLY A 32 -10.36 4.69 7.32
C GLY A 32 -9.77 4.59 5.93
N PHE A 33 -9.54 5.76 5.32
CA PHE A 33 -8.73 5.85 4.11
C PHE A 33 -7.26 5.60 4.45
N ILE A 34 -6.57 4.90 3.55
CA ILE A 34 -5.15 4.60 3.67
C ILE A 34 -4.37 5.12 2.46
N GLU A 35 -3.08 5.31 2.67
CA GLU A 35 -2.09 5.49 1.60
C GLU A 35 -1.19 4.28 1.53
N ILE A 36 -0.87 3.85 0.30
CA ILE A 36 0.03 2.73 0.04
C ILE A 36 1.24 3.30 -0.71
N ILE A 37 2.42 3.17 -0.11
CA ILE A 37 3.68 3.72 -0.64
C ILE A 37 4.61 2.57 -0.94
N ALA A 38 5.06 2.45 -2.19
CA ALA A 38 6.08 1.48 -2.58
C ALA A 38 7.45 1.87 -2.00
N LEU A 39 8.14 0.93 -1.37
CA LEU A 39 9.49 1.12 -0.82
C LEU A 39 10.51 0.46 -1.74
N HIS A 40 11.38 1.27 -2.33
CA HIS A 40 12.49 0.80 -3.15
C HIS A 40 13.82 0.99 -2.40
N GLU A 41 14.58 -0.09 -2.24
CA GLU A 41 15.92 -0.06 -1.61
C GLU A 41 16.98 0.58 -2.51
N ILE A 42 16.72 0.64 -3.81
CA ILE A 42 17.60 1.17 -4.85
C ILE A 42 16.80 2.18 -5.66
N GLU A 43 17.45 3.27 -6.06
CA GLU A 43 16.85 4.25 -6.96
C GLU A 43 16.40 3.55 -8.25
N PRO A 44 15.08 3.51 -8.54
CA PRO A 44 14.56 2.82 -9.70
C PRO A 44 15.04 3.54 -10.97
N LYS A 45 15.88 2.87 -11.77
CA LYS A 45 16.40 3.42 -13.02
C LYS A 45 15.43 3.25 -14.18
N PHE A 46 14.55 2.26 -14.09
CA PHE A 46 13.56 1.94 -15.11
C PHE A 46 12.14 1.89 -14.52
N LEU A 47 11.12 2.14 -15.35
CA LEU A 47 9.71 2.05 -14.96
C LEU A 47 9.33 0.67 -14.39
N GLN A 48 9.98 -0.39 -14.88
CA GLN A 48 9.77 -1.75 -14.37
C GLN A 48 10.27 -1.93 -12.94
N ASP A 49 11.34 -1.21 -12.55
CA ASP A 49 11.86 -1.23 -11.18
C ASP A 49 10.90 -0.50 -10.23
N LEU A 50 10.28 0.59 -10.71
CA LEU A 50 9.25 1.35 -9.98
C LEU A 50 7.99 0.52 -9.73
N ALA A 51 7.59 -0.31 -10.70
CA ALA A 51 6.41 -1.18 -10.56
C ALA A 51 6.67 -2.42 -9.68
N ASN A 52 7.94 -2.79 -9.47
CA ASN A 52 8.33 -4.02 -8.77
C ASN A 52 8.96 -3.74 -7.40
N ALA A 53 8.27 -2.93 -6.57
CA ALA A 53 8.63 -2.83 -5.16
C ALA A 53 8.43 -4.17 -4.44
N LYS A 54 9.37 -4.51 -3.55
CA LYS A 54 9.28 -5.71 -2.70
C LYS A 54 8.44 -5.46 -1.44
N LEU A 55 8.48 -4.24 -0.95
CA LEU A 55 7.83 -3.82 0.29
C LEU A 55 6.94 -2.61 0.03
N TYR A 56 5.85 -2.54 0.77
CA TYR A 56 4.89 -1.45 0.72
C TYR A 56 4.59 -0.98 2.13
N LYS A 57 4.48 0.34 2.31
CA LYS A 57 4.07 0.96 3.55
C LYS A 57 2.62 1.40 3.45
N ILE A 58 1.78 0.91 4.34
CA ILE A 58 0.38 1.30 4.49
C ILE A 58 0.28 2.30 5.64
N ILE A 59 -0.31 3.46 5.38
CA ILE A 59 -0.48 4.55 6.34
C ILE A 59 -1.96 4.90 6.44
N LYS A 60 -2.55 4.82 7.64
CA LYS A 60 -3.92 5.34 7.87
C LYS A 60 -3.92 6.86 7.81
N LYS A 61 -4.75 7.44 6.94
CA LYS A 61 -4.99 8.88 6.92
C LYS A 61 -5.62 9.29 8.23
N LYS A 62 -5.05 10.30 8.88
CA LYS A 62 -5.74 11.00 9.97
C LYS A 62 -6.91 11.75 9.34
N ASN A 63 -8.13 11.39 9.72
CA ASN A 63 -9.25 12.32 9.56
C ASN A 63 -8.98 13.47 10.53
N ASN A 64 -8.57 14.63 10.00
CA ASN A 64 -8.53 15.88 10.74
C ASN A 64 -9.94 16.47 10.81
#